data_AF-A0A7J9RJ14-F1
#
_entry.id   AF-A0A7J9RJ14-F1
#
_cell.length_a   1.000
_cell.length_b   1.000
_cell.length_c   1.000
_cell.angle_alpha   90.00
_cell.angle_beta   90.00
_cell.angle_gamma   90.00
#
_symmetry.space_group_name_H-M   'P 1'
#
loop_
_entity.id
_entity.type
_entity.pdbx_description
1 polymer ?
#
loop_
_entity_poly.entity_id
_entity_poly.type
_entity_poly.pdbx_seq_one_letter_code
_entity_poly.pdbx_strand_id
1 'polypeptide(L)'
;MRWFHNLGTFTTLLPLLFGYLSILGGQSTFGYGLFLAGGWTLLSRAQAFLGGPPVACTLEMAQRLQLVMNIADSEDACCSHPQPEWWVESVRCASCSKKLDDMMRPDLGRPRKDGFIRGWLRLWLSDGHPMVLPDEPQN
;
A
#
# COMPACT_ATOMS: atom_id res chain seq x y z
N MET A 1 -1.49 -4.82 -8.98
CA MET A 1 -1.41 -3.62 -8.11
C MET A 1 -2.46 -2.59 -8.49
N ARG A 2 -2.31 -1.89 -9.64
CA ARG A 2 -3.41 -1.08 -10.21
C ARG A 2 -4.70 -1.89 -10.34
N TRP A 3 -4.62 -3.15 -10.75
CA TRP A 3 -5.78 -4.02 -10.82
C TRP A 3 -6.47 -4.27 -9.47
N PHE A 4 -5.74 -4.49 -8.38
CA PHE A 4 -6.34 -4.74 -7.05
C PHE A 4 -6.92 -3.45 -6.45
N HIS A 5 -6.22 -2.33 -6.62
CA HIS A 5 -6.71 -1.01 -6.26
C HIS A 5 -7.98 -0.67 -7.05
N ASN A 6 -7.96 -0.86 -8.38
CA ASN A 6 -9.10 -0.65 -9.26
C ASN A 6 -10.26 -1.60 -8.94
N LEU A 7 -9.99 -2.87 -8.64
CA LEU A 7 -11.00 -3.84 -8.22
C LEU A 7 -11.70 -3.34 -6.95
N GLY A 8 -10.93 -2.83 -5.97
CA GLY A 8 -11.46 -2.15 -4.79
C GLY A 8 -12.39 -1.00 -5.17
N THR A 9 -11.96 -0.09 -6.03
CA THR A 9 -12.79 1.03 -6.49
C THR A 9 -14.05 0.57 -7.22
N PHE A 10 -13.96 -0.42 -8.12
CA PHE A 10 -15.12 -0.98 -8.80
C PHE A 10 -16.09 -1.66 -7.83
N THR A 11 -15.58 -2.40 -6.84
CA THR A 11 -16.42 -3.00 -5.80
C THR A 11 -17.13 -1.98 -4.93
N THR A 12 -16.64 -0.74 -4.82
CA THR A 12 -17.33 0.35 -4.10
C THR A 12 -18.43 1.03 -4.90
N LEU A 13 -18.40 0.95 -6.24
CA LEU A 13 -19.48 1.45 -7.10
C LEU A 13 -20.75 0.60 -6.98
N LEU A 14 -20.59 -0.69 -6.72
CA LEU A 14 -21.68 -1.63 -6.58
C LEU A 14 -22.62 -1.28 -5.40
N PRO A 15 -22.15 -1.12 -4.14
CA PRO A 15 -22.99 -0.68 -3.03
C PRO A 15 -23.54 0.74 -3.25
N LEU A 16 -22.82 1.65 -3.93
CA LEU A 16 -23.40 2.96 -4.28
C LEU A 16 -24.60 2.85 -5.22
N LEU A 17 -24.49 2.04 -6.27
CA LEU A 17 -25.56 1.81 -7.23
C LEU A 17 -26.76 1.14 -6.55
N PHE A 18 -26.53 0.04 -5.82
CA PHE A 18 -27.59 -0.65 -5.08
C PHE A 18 -28.18 0.21 -3.96
N GLY A 19 -27.37 1.05 -3.31
CA GLY A 19 -27.82 2.00 -2.31
C GLY A 19 -28.78 3.04 -2.92
N TYR A 20 -28.41 3.62 -4.06
CA TYR A 20 -29.26 4.55 -4.80
C TYR A 20 -30.57 3.91 -5.25
N LEU A 21 -30.52 2.71 -5.84
CA LEU A 21 -31.72 1.96 -6.23
C LEU A 21 -32.61 1.63 -5.02
N SER A 22 -32.02 1.33 -3.86
CA SER A 22 -32.77 1.04 -2.63
C SER A 22 -33.49 2.27 -2.09
N ILE A 23 -32.88 3.46 -2.20
CA ILE A 23 -33.54 4.73 -1.84
C ILE A 23 -34.74 4.98 -2.77
N LEU A 24 -34.58 4.79 -4.08
CA LEU A 24 -35.68 4.92 -5.04
C LEU A 24 -36.81 3.90 -4.78
N GLY A 25 -36.46 2.68 -4.36
CA GLY A 25 -37.40 1.62 -4.01
C GLY A 25 -38.06 1.74 -2.64
N GLY A 26 -37.83 2.84 -1.90
CA GLY A 26 -38.45 3.10 -0.59
C GLY A 26 -37.77 2.43 0.60
N GLN A 27 -36.67 1.70 0.40
CA GLN A 27 -35.86 1.09 1.46
C GLN A 27 -34.72 2.05 1.87
N SER A 28 -35.09 3.18 2.45
CA SER A 28 -34.20 4.31 2.68
C SER A 28 -33.05 3.99 3.65
N THR A 29 -33.30 3.28 4.75
CA THR A 29 -32.28 2.97 5.77
C THR A 29 -31.15 2.12 5.22
N PHE A 30 -31.50 1.08 4.46
CA PHE A 30 -30.52 0.21 3.79
C PHE A 30 -29.74 0.97 2.72
N GLY A 31 -30.45 1.78 1.91
CA GLY A 31 -29.84 2.59 0.88
C GLY A 31 -28.84 3.61 1.41
N TYR A 32 -29.18 4.33 2.49
CA TYR A 32 -28.26 5.26 3.15
C TYR A 32 -27.04 4.55 3.73
N GLY A 33 -27.19 3.36 4.34
CA GLY A 33 -26.06 2.60 4.86
C GLY A 33 -25.04 2.23 3.77
N LEU A 34 -25.53 1.72 2.64
CA LEU A 34 -24.68 1.42 1.48
C LEU A 34 -24.05 2.68 0.88
N PHE A 35 -24.79 3.78 0.82
CA PHE A 35 -24.30 5.04 0.27
C PHE A 35 -23.21 5.67 1.15
N LEU A 36 -23.39 5.65 2.47
CA LEU A 36 -22.40 6.13 3.43
C LEU A 36 -21.12 5.29 3.40
N ALA A 37 -21.25 3.95 3.40
CA ALA A 37 -20.09 3.06 3.33
C ALA A 37 -19.32 3.25 2.01
N GLY A 38 -20.02 3.20 0.86
CA GLY A 38 -19.40 3.41 -0.45
C GLY A 38 -18.82 4.81 -0.62
N GLY A 39 -19.56 5.84 -0.19
CA GLY A 39 -19.11 7.23 -0.22
C GLY A 39 -17.87 7.46 0.62
N TRP A 40 -17.80 6.91 1.82
CA TRP A 40 -16.63 6.98 2.68
C TRP A 40 -15.40 6.35 2.03
N THR A 41 -15.54 5.16 1.43
CA THR A 41 -14.43 4.49 0.74
C THR A 41 -13.93 5.23 -0.50
N LEU A 42 -14.82 5.89 -1.24
CA LEU A 42 -14.43 6.74 -2.38
C LEU A 42 -13.72 8.00 -1.90
N LEU A 43 -14.22 8.63 -0.85
CA LEU A 43 -13.60 9.82 -0.26
C LEU A 43 -12.22 9.50 0.30
N SER A 44 -12.06 8.38 1.02
CA SER A 44 -10.76 7.96 1.57
C SER A 44 -9.73 7.69 0.48
N ARG A 45 -10.15 7.11 -0.66
CA ARG A 45 -9.25 6.94 -1.82
C ARG A 45 -8.96 8.25 -2.54
N ALA A 46 -9.94 9.14 -2.62
CA ALA A 46 -9.77 10.46 -3.25
C ALA A 46 -8.79 11.36 -2.49
N GLN A 47 -8.55 11.10 -1.20
CA GLN A 47 -7.52 11.80 -0.42
C GLN A 47 -6.14 11.72 -1.06
N ALA A 48 -5.80 10.64 -1.78
CA ALA A 48 -4.52 10.54 -2.49
C ALA A 48 -4.32 11.67 -3.53
N PHE A 49 -5.41 12.22 -4.09
CA PHE A 49 -5.35 13.38 -4.99
C PHE A 49 -5.25 14.72 -4.25
N LEU A 50 -5.63 14.76 -2.98
CA LEU A 50 -5.63 15.95 -2.12
C LEU A 50 -4.39 16.01 -1.20
N GLY A 51 -3.34 15.26 -1.52
CA GLY A 51 -2.10 15.22 -0.71
C GLY A 51 -2.14 14.25 0.47
N GLY A 52 -3.13 13.35 0.52
CA GLY A 52 -3.14 12.20 1.42
C GLY A 52 -2.04 11.18 1.09
N PRO A 53 -1.87 10.14 1.94
CA PRO A 53 -0.82 9.13 1.75
C PRO A 53 -0.94 8.44 0.38
N PRO A 54 0.15 8.31 -0.39
CA PRO A 54 0.12 7.73 -1.72
C PRO A 54 -0.06 6.21 -1.67
N VAL A 55 -0.67 5.62 -2.70
CA VAL A 55 -0.93 4.18 -2.78
C VAL A 55 0.33 3.35 -2.49
N ALA A 56 0.19 2.26 -1.72
CA ALA A 56 1.26 1.31 -1.49
C ALA A 56 1.88 0.83 -2.82
N CYS A 57 3.21 0.97 -2.92
CA CYS A 57 4.01 0.74 -4.13
C CYS A 57 3.79 1.75 -5.26
N THR A 58 4.38 2.95 -5.12
CA THR A 58 4.40 3.98 -6.16
C THR A 58 5.46 3.71 -7.25
N LEU A 59 5.32 4.40 -8.39
CA LEU A 59 6.34 4.38 -9.45
C LEU A 59 7.68 4.95 -8.95
N GLU A 60 7.65 5.99 -8.13
CA GLU A 60 8.84 6.58 -7.49
C GLU A 60 9.58 5.54 -6.64
N MET A 61 8.86 4.74 -5.85
CA MET A 61 9.45 3.66 -5.05
C MET A 61 10.14 2.62 -5.94
N ALA A 62 9.53 2.24 -7.07
CA ALA A 62 10.13 1.32 -8.02
C ALA A 62 11.41 1.90 -8.67
N GLN A 63 11.39 3.20 -9.01
CA GLN A 63 12.57 3.89 -9.53
C GLN A 63 13.70 3.96 -8.51
N ARG A 64 13.40 4.28 -7.25
CA ARG A 64 14.39 4.29 -6.15
C ARG A 64 15.01 2.92 -5.94
N LEU A 65 14.20 1.86 -5.94
CA LEU A 65 14.71 0.48 -5.87
C LEU A 65 15.62 0.16 -7.06
N GLN A 66 15.26 0.58 -8.27
CA GLN A 66 16.11 0.38 -9.44
C GLN A 66 17.45 1.12 -9.29
N LEU A 67 17.46 2.34 -8.72
CA LEU A 67 18.70 3.06 -8.42
C LEU A 67 19.55 2.30 -7.40
N VAL A 68 18.94 1.76 -6.34
CA VAL A 68 19.66 0.94 -5.34
C VAL A 68 20.29 -0.29 -6.00
N MET A 69 19.57 -0.97 -6.90
CA MET A 69 20.11 -2.11 -7.65
C MET A 69 21.25 -1.68 -8.58
N ASN A 70 21.09 -0.57 -9.30
CA ASN A 70 22.13 -0.05 -10.19
C ASN A 70 23.42 0.33 -9.43
N ILE A 71 23.30 0.89 -8.22
CA ILE A 71 24.45 1.21 -7.35
C ILE A 71 25.09 -0.08 -6.82
N ALA A 72 24.29 -1.09 -6.49
CA ALA A 72 24.81 -2.38 -6.06
C ALA A 72 25.63 -3.06 -7.17
N ASP A 73 25.26 -2.88 -8.44
CA ASP A 73 26.00 -3.47 -9.57
C ASP A 73 27.17 -2.60 -10.07
N SER A 74 27.35 -1.38 -9.54
CA SER A 74 28.41 -0.45 -9.96
C SER A 74 29.66 -0.52 -9.08
N GLU A 75 30.69 0.25 -9.43
CA GLU A 75 31.91 0.39 -8.62
C GLU A 75 31.64 1.06 -7.26
N ASP A 76 30.51 1.77 -7.12
CA ASP A 76 30.07 2.41 -5.88
C ASP A 76 29.35 1.43 -4.91
N ALA A 77 29.43 0.13 -5.20
CA ALA A 77 28.84 -0.92 -4.39
C ALA A 77 29.30 -0.85 -2.93
N CYS A 78 28.38 -1.19 -2.02
CA CYS A 78 28.65 -1.16 -0.58
C CYS A 78 29.65 -2.23 -0.09
N CYS A 79 29.84 -3.33 -0.82
CA CYS A 79 30.74 -4.43 -0.49
C CYS A 79 31.01 -5.30 -1.72
N SER A 80 31.92 -6.28 -1.62
CA SER A 80 32.31 -7.18 -2.72
C SER A 80 31.19 -8.07 -3.27
N HIS A 81 30.16 -8.36 -2.48
CA HIS A 81 28.98 -9.11 -2.92
C HIS A 81 27.70 -8.43 -2.39
N PRO A 82 27.27 -7.33 -3.03
CA PRO A 82 26.12 -6.58 -2.55
C PRO A 82 24.83 -7.35 -2.84
N GLN A 83 24.01 -7.53 -1.81
CA GLN A 83 22.70 -8.18 -1.91
C GLN A 83 21.65 -7.29 -1.25
N PRO A 84 21.05 -6.35 -2.01
CA PRO A 84 20.00 -5.49 -1.50
C PRO A 84 18.75 -6.29 -1.11
N GLU A 85 18.30 -6.15 0.12
CA GLU A 85 17.09 -6.81 0.62
C GLU A 85 16.22 -5.86 1.45
N TRP A 86 14.93 -6.18 1.48
CA TRP A 86 13.93 -5.43 2.22
C TRP A 86 13.89 -5.83 3.70
N TRP A 87 14.37 -4.94 4.56
CA TRP A 87 14.16 -5.01 6.00
C TRP A 87 12.84 -4.31 6.37
N VAL A 88 12.48 -4.32 7.66
CA VAL A 88 11.19 -3.76 8.11
C VAL A 88 11.12 -2.25 7.86
N GLU A 89 12.17 -1.53 8.23
CA GLU A 89 12.21 -0.05 8.23
C GLU A 89 13.02 0.55 7.08
N SER A 90 13.76 -0.27 6.34
CA SER A 90 14.74 0.22 5.36
C SER A 90 15.10 -0.86 4.33
N VAL A 91 15.73 -0.46 3.23
CA VAL A 91 16.44 -1.38 2.33
C VAL A 91 17.90 -1.46 2.79
N ARG A 92 18.40 -2.67 3.05
CA ARG A 92 19.77 -2.90 3.52
C ARG A 92 20.46 -3.99 2.70
N CYS A 93 21.78 -3.97 2.69
CA CYS A 93 22.55 -5.07 2.11
C CYS A 93 22.62 -6.25 3.09
N ALA A 94 22.27 -7.47 2.65
CA ALA A 94 22.37 -8.67 3.47
C ALA A 94 23.81 -9.00 3.88
N SER A 95 24.78 -8.72 3.00
CA SER A 95 26.19 -9.07 3.20
C SER A 95 26.91 -8.16 4.20
N CYS A 96 26.63 -6.86 4.19
CA CYS A 96 27.34 -5.87 5.02
C CYS A 96 26.43 -5.07 5.96
N SER A 97 25.11 -5.30 5.95
CA SER A 97 24.11 -4.61 6.77
C SER A 97 24.04 -3.08 6.60
N LYS A 98 24.74 -2.51 5.61
CA LYS A 98 24.70 -1.07 5.30
C LYS A 98 23.29 -0.68 4.85
N LYS A 99 22.80 0.44 5.37
CA LYS A 99 21.55 1.08 4.95
C LYS A 99 21.73 1.65 3.54
N LEU A 100 20.90 1.19 2.60
CA LEU A 100 20.93 1.62 1.19
C LEU A 100 19.83 2.64 0.91
N ASP A 101 18.65 2.44 1.48
CA ASP A 101 17.54 3.38 1.37
C ASP A 101 16.64 3.31 2.63
N ASP A 102 15.98 4.41 2.94
CA ASP A 102 15.09 4.64 4.08
C ASP A 102 13.63 4.28 3.76
N MET A 103 13.37 3.76 2.57
CA MET A 103 12.05 3.28 2.20
C MET A 103 11.63 2.13 3.11
N MET A 104 10.36 2.15 3.51
CA MET A 104 9.74 1.08 4.29
C MET A 104 9.18 -0.01 3.41
N ARG A 105 9.28 -1.25 3.90
CA ARG A 105 8.79 -2.39 3.14
C ARG A 105 7.26 -2.37 3.08
N PRO A 106 6.66 -2.33 1.87
CA PRO A 106 5.22 -2.51 1.73
C PRO A 106 4.80 -3.87 2.27
N ASP A 107 3.67 -3.94 2.98
CA ASP A 107 3.15 -5.21 3.49
C ASP A 107 2.55 -6.08 2.36
N LEU A 108 2.37 -5.46 1.19
CA LEU A 108 1.88 -6.06 -0.04
C LEU A 108 2.97 -6.94 -0.69
N GLY A 109 2.65 -8.21 -0.96
CA GLY A 109 3.60 -9.21 -1.51
C GLY A 109 4.47 -9.92 -0.47
N ARG A 110 4.34 -9.60 0.83
CA ARG A 110 5.03 -10.33 1.90
C ARG A 110 4.51 -11.79 1.98
N PRO A 111 5.37 -12.82 1.98
CA PRO A 111 4.95 -14.18 2.25
C PRO A 111 4.41 -14.26 3.68
N ARG A 112 3.17 -14.75 3.84
CA ARG A 112 2.45 -14.72 5.12
C ARG A 112 2.36 -16.10 5.73
N LYS A 113 2.67 -16.18 7.03
CA LYS A 113 2.45 -17.39 7.85
C LYS A 113 1.10 -17.35 8.58
N ASP A 114 0.43 -16.20 8.61
CA ASP A 114 -0.78 -15.93 9.41
C ASP A 114 -2.08 -16.52 8.83
N GLY A 115 -1.98 -17.27 7.73
CA GLY A 115 -3.12 -17.83 7.00
C GLY A 115 -3.78 -16.83 6.04
N PHE A 116 -4.52 -17.37 5.06
CA PHE A 116 -5.11 -16.59 3.96
C PHE A 116 -6.08 -15.50 4.45
N ILE A 117 -7.00 -15.85 5.35
CA ILE A 117 -8.09 -14.95 5.79
C ILE A 117 -7.56 -13.78 6.61
N ARG A 118 -6.74 -14.04 7.65
CA ARG A 118 -6.16 -12.98 8.50
C ARG A 118 -5.22 -12.09 7.72
N GLY A 119 -4.42 -12.69 6.83
CA GLY A 119 -3.60 -11.95 5.89
C GLY A 119 -4.46 -11.03 5.02
N TRP A 120 -5.48 -11.55 4.37
CA TRP A 120 -6.36 -10.76 3.50
C TRP A 120 -7.02 -9.60 4.24
N LEU A 121 -7.58 -9.84 5.43
CA LEU A 121 -8.19 -8.79 6.26
C LEU A 121 -7.18 -7.67 6.61
N ARG A 122 -5.97 -8.03 7.01
CA ARG A 122 -4.92 -7.05 7.31
C ARG A 122 -4.54 -6.23 6.08
N LEU A 123 -4.41 -6.87 4.91
CA LEU A 123 -4.12 -6.16 3.67
C LEU A 123 -5.23 -5.18 3.31
N TRP A 124 -6.48 -5.58 3.52
CA TRP A 124 -7.65 -4.74 3.25
C TRP A 124 -7.69 -3.52 4.19
N LEU A 125 -7.37 -3.72 5.47
CA LEU A 125 -7.29 -2.63 6.46
C LEU A 125 -6.12 -1.68 6.22
N SER A 126 -4.94 -2.20 5.85
CA SER A 126 -3.75 -1.37 5.64
C SER A 126 -3.62 -0.82 4.22
N ASP A 127 -4.51 -1.21 3.29
CA ASP A 127 -4.39 -0.96 1.83
C ASP A 127 -2.98 -1.28 1.26
N GLY A 128 -2.25 -2.17 1.94
CA GLY A 128 -0.87 -2.56 1.61
C GLY A 128 0.24 -1.65 2.14
N HIS A 129 -0.09 -0.60 2.89
CA HIS A 129 0.89 0.29 3.54
C HIS A 129 1.73 -0.44 4.59
N PRO A 130 2.98 0.03 4.83
CA PRO A 130 3.79 -0.45 5.94
C PRO A 130 3.06 -0.18 7.27
N MET A 131 3.15 -1.15 8.18
CA MET A 131 2.53 -1.08 9.52
C MET A 131 3.46 -0.43 10.56
N VAL A 132 4.63 0.04 10.13
CA VAL A 132 5.61 0.72 10.97
C VAL A 132 5.62 2.17 10.53
N LEU A 133 5.65 3.07 11.51
CA LEU A 133 5.77 4.50 11.29
C LEU A 133 7.26 4.86 11.17
N PRO A 134 7.65 5.76 10.26
CA PRO A 134 9.02 6.26 10.23
C PRO A 134 9.34 6.90 11.57
N ASP A 135 10.49 6.56 12.12
CA ASP A 135 11.08 7.35 13.20
C ASP A 135 11.20 8.78 12.68
N GLU A 136 10.64 9.75 13.42
CA GLU A 136 10.83 11.15 13.09
C GLU A 136 12.34 11.43 13.03
N PRO A 137 12.83 12.17 12.02
CA PRO A 137 14.22 12.57 12.00
C PRO A 137 14.49 13.35 13.28
N GLN A 138 15.28 12.77 14.18
CA GLN A 138 15.81 13.46 15.34
C GLN A 138 16.72 14.58 14.82
N ASN A 139 16.14 15.78 14.65
CA ASN A 139 16.86 17.03 14.45
C ASN A 139 17.51 17.47 15.76
#